data_AF-S2JIX2-F1
#
_entry.id   AF-S2JIX2-F1
#
_cell.length_a   1.000
_cell.length_b   1.000
_cell.length_c   1.000
_cell.angle_alpha   90.00
_cell.angle_beta   90.00
_cell.angle_gamma   90.00
#
_symmetry.space_group_name_H-M   'P 1'
#
loop_
_entity.id
_entity.type
_entity.pdbx_description
1 polymer ?
#
loop_
_entity_poly.entity_id
_entity_poly.type
_entity_poly.pdbx_seq_one_letter_code
_entity_poly.pdbx_strand_id
1 'polypeptide(L)'
;MERNIPVVLPQWLDDCLRYHHQFPCDLYRLPTPSIYYQHKPNPATIFKYPQGKQASSLVPSKDLVRKRPLHNQVVYFGKDVQFIKAKEADKQAKEGAEASRQLWYTLVQEMGGTVSEDYNPHRVTIVILKYRSSLEYKQAIQDKKCIASCGWISNTYCRGYMCSPLDTLLDYPIPKVGIAGMEKCVIALTGFKGENRTFLNRLIFACGAYFATKLAKDTTYLICGGGYGDKYAELPNYPNVIRVNHLWLEDCYAQFRMIDYRSDRRYTYIPKDNALLEGTVGHTRLIPHVIDRFKDDMYDYEPQTVYQEYEMGFIEERKPRKAAMRAQFVLNEHIMPDANAYEREYRNKK
;
A
#
# COMPACT_ATOMS: atom_id res chain seq x y z
N MET A 1 24.44 -20.67 11.28
CA MET A 1 23.85 -20.94 9.95
C MET A 1 22.40 -21.35 10.15
N GLU A 2 21.44 -20.45 9.99
CA GLU A 2 20.03 -20.85 9.91
C GLU A 2 19.85 -21.71 8.66
N ARG A 3 19.53 -23.00 8.82
CA ARG A 3 19.20 -23.85 7.69
C ARG A 3 17.87 -23.34 7.12
N ASN A 4 17.86 -22.94 5.85
CA ASN A 4 16.67 -22.47 5.14
C ASN A 4 15.73 -23.66 4.83
N ILE A 5 15.15 -24.26 5.88
CA ILE A 5 14.25 -25.41 5.78
C ILE A 5 12.86 -24.88 5.38
N PRO A 6 12.31 -25.28 4.22
CA PRO A 6 11.00 -24.83 3.80
C PRO A 6 9.91 -25.43 4.70
N VAL A 7 9.06 -24.56 5.26
CA VAL A 7 7.85 -24.98 5.98
C VAL A 7 6.73 -25.16 4.97
N VAL A 8 6.20 -26.37 4.84
CA VAL A 8 5.16 -26.73 3.87
C VAL A 8 3.94 -27.35 4.57
N LEU A 9 2.80 -27.40 3.88
CA LEU A 9 1.63 -28.15 4.31
C LEU A 9 1.99 -29.63 4.51
N PRO A 10 1.42 -30.32 5.52
CA PRO A 10 1.58 -31.77 5.71
C PRO A 10 1.23 -32.57 4.45
N GLN A 11 0.25 -32.07 3.69
CA GLN A 11 -0.20 -32.64 2.43
C GLN A 11 0.92 -32.80 1.38
N TRP A 12 1.99 -32.01 1.45
CA TRP A 12 3.15 -32.19 0.57
C TRP A 12 3.77 -33.59 0.75
N LEU A 13 3.94 -34.02 2.00
CA LEU A 13 4.50 -35.32 2.31
C LEU A 13 3.53 -36.43 1.86
N ASP A 14 2.23 -36.25 2.14
CA ASP A 14 1.20 -37.21 1.75
C ASP A 14 1.16 -37.40 0.22
N ASP A 15 1.20 -36.32 -0.55
CA ASP A 15 1.20 -36.37 -2.01
C ASP A 15 2.51 -36.97 -2.55
N CYS A 16 3.67 -36.59 -1.98
CA CYS A 16 4.95 -37.16 -2.40
C CYS A 16 5.01 -38.69 -2.18
N LEU A 17 4.49 -39.14 -1.04
CA LEU A 17 4.41 -40.57 -0.71
C LEU A 17 3.40 -41.30 -1.59
N ARG A 18 2.21 -40.72 -1.78
CA ARG A 18 1.11 -41.34 -2.55
C ARG A 18 1.46 -41.57 -4.02
N TYR A 19 2.15 -40.62 -4.65
CA TYR A 19 2.49 -40.72 -6.06
C TYR A 19 3.93 -41.20 -6.29
N HIS A 20 4.65 -41.57 -5.23
CA HIS A 20 6.06 -41.95 -5.28
C HIS A 20 6.92 -40.96 -6.09
N HIS A 21 6.62 -39.67 -5.95
CA HIS A 21 7.23 -38.61 -6.74
C HIS A 21 7.45 -37.38 -5.87
N GLN A 22 8.64 -36.78 -5.93
CA GLN A 22 8.94 -35.57 -5.16
C GLN A 22 8.35 -34.34 -5.86
N PHE A 23 7.22 -33.85 -5.36
CA PHE A 23 6.62 -32.62 -5.86
C PHE A 23 7.38 -31.37 -5.38
N PRO A 24 7.35 -30.26 -6.13
CA PRO A 24 7.96 -28.99 -5.70
C PRO A 24 7.35 -28.48 -4.39
N CYS A 25 8.19 -28.27 -3.36
CA CYS A 25 7.78 -27.77 -2.05
C CYS A 25 7.10 -26.39 -2.11
N ASP A 26 7.47 -25.56 -3.09
CA ASP A 26 6.94 -24.19 -3.23
C ASP A 26 5.41 -24.14 -3.42
N LEU A 27 4.82 -25.20 -4.01
CA LEU A 27 3.37 -25.29 -4.16
C LEU A 27 2.64 -25.43 -2.82
N TYR A 28 3.31 -26.01 -1.82
CA TYR A 28 2.77 -26.33 -0.52
C TYR A 28 3.28 -25.40 0.57
N ARG A 29 4.13 -24.43 0.21
CA ARG A 29 4.87 -23.60 1.15
C ARG A 29 3.95 -22.69 1.95
N LEU A 30 4.06 -22.76 3.27
CA LEU A 30 3.42 -21.83 4.18
C LEU A 30 4.18 -20.49 4.15
N PRO A 31 3.50 -19.35 4.36
CA PRO A 31 2.10 -19.23 4.77
C PRO A 31 1.10 -19.23 3.60
N THR A 32 1.53 -19.16 2.35
CA THR A 32 0.67 -18.98 1.17
C THR A 32 0.75 -20.15 0.18
N PRO A 33 0.23 -21.35 0.55
CA PRO A 33 0.32 -22.54 -0.30
C PRO A 33 -0.50 -22.33 -1.57
N SER A 34 0.19 -22.38 -2.72
CA SER A 34 -0.41 -22.13 -4.03
C SER A 34 -1.12 -23.36 -4.62
N ILE A 35 -0.94 -24.55 -4.05
CA ILE A 35 -1.61 -25.78 -4.48
C ILE A 35 -3.14 -25.67 -4.47
N TYR A 36 -3.71 -24.89 -3.57
CA TYR A 36 -5.16 -24.69 -3.51
C TYR A 36 -5.68 -23.80 -4.66
N TYR A 37 -4.79 -23.13 -5.40
CA TYR A 37 -5.13 -22.07 -6.37
C TYR A 37 -4.33 -22.19 -7.69
N GLN A 38 -4.29 -23.39 -8.27
CA GLN A 38 -3.53 -23.68 -9.50
C GLN A 38 -3.91 -22.81 -10.72
N HIS A 39 -5.13 -22.26 -10.74
CA HIS A 39 -5.63 -21.38 -11.81
C HIS A 39 -5.79 -19.92 -11.38
N LYS A 40 -5.00 -19.45 -10.38
CA LYS A 40 -5.08 -18.06 -9.96
C LYS A 40 -4.64 -17.12 -11.11
N PRO A 41 -5.39 -16.03 -11.37
CA PRO A 41 -4.93 -14.95 -12.22
C PRO A 41 -3.55 -14.46 -11.80
N ASN A 42 -2.67 -14.30 -12.77
CA ASN A 42 -1.41 -13.60 -12.60
C ASN A 42 -1.39 -12.45 -13.63
N PRO A 43 -1.40 -11.19 -13.18
CA PRO A 43 -1.23 -10.68 -11.81
C PRO A 43 -2.53 -10.65 -10.99
N ALA A 44 -2.42 -10.32 -9.70
CA ALA A 44 -3.52 -10.39 -8.76
C ALA A 44 -4.54 -9.26 -8.99
N THR A 45 -5.83 -9.59 -9.12
CA THR A 45 -6.90 -8.63 -9.41
C THR A 45 -7.18 -7.70 -8.23
N ILE A 46 -7.27 -6.39 -8.43
CA ILE A 46 -7.59 -5.44 -7.36
C ILE A 46 -9.10 -5.24 -7.24
N PHE A 47 -9.57 -5.11 -6.01
CA PHE A 47 -10.97 -4.86 -5.69
C PHE A 47 -11.14 -3.61 -4.81
N LYS A 48 -12.41 -3.21 -4.66
CA LYS A 48 -12.87 -2.13 -3.80
C LYS A 48 -12.31 -2.27 -2.39
N TYR A 49 -11.59 -1.25 -1.95
CA TYR A 49 -11.20 -1.14 -0.55
C TYR A 49 -12.41 -0.68 0.28
N PRO A 50 -12.78 -1.38 1.36
CA PRO A 50 -13.93 -0.98 2.17
C PRO A 50 -13.64 0.35 2.88
N GLN A 51 -14.46 1.37 2.62
CA GLN A 51 -14.38 2.68 3.28
C GLN A 51 -15.49 2.81 4.33
N GLY A 52 -15.13 2.90 5.61
CA GLY A 52 -16.07 3.15 6.71
C GLY A 52 -17.34 2.28 6.65
N LYS A 53 -18.52 2.90 6.71
CA LYS A 53 -19.84 2.25 6.64
C LYS A 53 -20.15 1.53 5.30
N GLN A 54 -19.29 1.63 4.28
CA GLN A 54 -19.49 1.03 2.95
C GLN A 54 -18.88 -0.36 2.80
N ALA A 55 -18.38 -0.97 3.88
CA ALA A 55 -17.85 -2.32 3.80
C ALA A 55 -18.87 -3.39 3.36
N SER A 56 -20.16 -3.09 3.48
CA SER A 56 -21.27 -3.83 2.88
C SER A 56 -21.25 -3.86 1.33
N SER A 57 -20.37 -3.08 0.68
CA SER A 57 -20.16 -3.11 -0.78
C SER A 57 -19.17 -4.19 -1.24
N LEU A 58 -18.46 -4.87 -0.33
CA LEU A 58 -17.58 -5.97 -0.72
C LEU A 58 -18.44 -7.14 -1.19
N VAL A 59 -18.23 -7.57 -2.44
CA VAL A 59 -18.90 -8.74 -2.98
C VAL A 59 -17.94 -9.92 -2.89
N PRO A 60 -18.28 -10.97 -2.11
CA PRO A 60 -17.44 -12.16 -2.03
C PRO A 60 -17.42 -12.91 -3.35
N SER A 61 -16.35 -13.68 -3.56
CA SER A 61 -16.33 -14.69 -4.61
C SER A 61 -17.47 -15.69 -4.40
N LYS A 62 -18.15 -16.11 -5.48
CA LYS A 62 -19.21 -17.14 -5.41
C LYS A 62 -18.74 -18.45 -4.78
N ASP A 63 -17.44 -18.73 -4.93
CA ASP A 63 -16.82 -19.95 -4.40
C ASP A 63 -16.27 -19.79 -2.98
N LEU A 64 -16.47 -18.63 -2.32
CA LEU A 64 -15.77 -18.31 -1.07
C LEU A 64 -16.01 -19.36 0.03
N VAL A 65 -17.27 -19.78 0.20
CA VAL A 65 -17.68 -20.79 1.18
C VAL A 65 -16.99 -22.13 0.94
N ARG A 66 -16.78 -22.50 -0.34
CA ARG A 66 -16.10 -23.75 -0.72
C ARG A 66 -14.59 -23.63 -0.59
N LYS A 67 -14.01 -22.52 -1.04
CA LYS A 67 -12.55 -22.32 -1.12
C LYS A 67 -11.92 -21.98 0.22
N ARG A 68 -12.65 -21.32 1.13
CA ARG A 68 -12.23 -20.92 2.48
C ARG A 68 -10.76 -20.47 2.51
N PRO A 69 -10.44 -19.32 1.89
CA PRO A 69 -9.06 -18.98 1.56
C PRO A 69 -8.13 -18.74 2.76
N LEU A 70 -8.69 -18.55 3.95
CA LEU A 70 -7.95 -18.42 5.20
C LEU A 70 -8.10 -19.66 6.09
N HIS A 71 -8.48 -20.82 5.54
CA HIS A 71 -8.54 -22.06 6.30
C HIS A 71 -7.21 -22.36 7.02
N ASN A 72 -7.30 -22.71 8.31
CA ASN A 72 -6.16 -22.92 9.22
C ASN A 72 -5.24 -21.71 9.40
N GLN A 73 -5.69 -20.51 9.03
CA GLN A 73 -4.97 -19.28 9.32
C GLN A 73 -5.49 -18.63 10.61
N VAL A 74 -4.56 -18.06 11.37
CA VAL A 74 -4.85 -17.27 12.56
C VAL A 74 -4.35 -15.86 12.29
N VAL A 75 -5.28 -14.92 12.20
CA VAL A 75 -5.04 -13.52 11.85
C VAL A 75 -4.97 -12.69 13.12
N TYR A 76 -3.91 -11.90 13.26
CA TYR A 76 -3.78 -10.88 14.29
C TYR A 76 -3.81 -9.50 13.65
N PHE A 77 -4.58 -8.57 14.21
CA PHE A 77 -4.59 -7.16 13.79
C PHE A 77 -3.74 -6.34 14.76
N GLY A 78 -2.69 -5.70 14.25
CA GLY A 78 -1.80 -4.90 15.08
C GLY A 78 -2.41 -3.59 15.56
N LYS A 79 -1.72 -2.97 16.52
CA LYS A 79 -2.18 -1.78 17.24
C LYS A 79 -2.21 -0.52 16.38
N ASP A 80 -1.48 -0.51 15.27
CA ASP A 80 -1.43 0.61 14.32
C ASP A 80 -2.60 0.62 13.33
N VAL A 81 -3.46 -0.40 13.36
CA VAL A 81 -4.69 -0.47 12.57
C VAL A 81 -5.75 0.46 13.19
N GLN A 82 -6.40 1.27 12.37
CA GLN A 82 -7.24 2.40 12.82
C GLN A 82 -8.35 2.01 13.80
N PHE A 83 -9.10 0.94 13.49
CA PHE A 83 -10.18 0.49 14.35
C PHE A 83 -9.71 -0.17 15.66
N ILE A 84 -8.41 -0.50 15.77
CA ILE A 84 -7.78 -0.94 17.02
C ILE A 84 -7.25 0.25 17.83
N LYS A 85 -6.68 1.27 17.16
CA LYS A 85 -6.11 2.48 17.79
C LYS A 85 -7.17 3.37 18.47
N ALA A 86 -8.43 3.32 18.04
CA ALA A 86 -9.50 4.23 18.47
C ALA A 86 -9.95 4.13 19.95
N LYS A 87 -9.19 3.43 20.82
CA LYS A 87 -9.51 3.27 22.26
C LYS A 87 -9.60 4.61 23.02
N GLU A 88 -8.96 5.67 22.53
CA GLU A 88 -8.90 6.99 23.18
C GLU A 88 -9.83 8.05 22.54
N ALA A 89 -10.65 7.69 21.55
CA ALA A 89 -11.49 8.63 20.81
C ALA A 89 -12.87 8.90 21.46
N ASP A 90 -13.58 9.91 20.97
CA ASP A 90 -14.95 10.25 21.38
C ASP A 90 -15.93 9.07 21.24
N LYS A 91 -17.05 9.10 21.98
CA LYS A 91 -18.05 8.02 22.01
C LYS A 91 -18.50 7.57 20.62
N GLN A 92 -18.73 8.51 19.71
CA GLN A 92 -19.17 8.22 18.33
C GLN A 92 -18.07 7.58 17.48
N ALA A 93 -16.80 7.97 17.69
CA ALA A 93 -15.66 7.36 17.01
C ALA A 93 -15.39 5.94 17.50
N LYS A 94 -15.62 5.66 18.80
CA LYS A 94 -15.56 4.32 19.39
C LYS A 94 -16.59 3.36 18.78
N GLU A 95 -17.84 3.80 18.64
CA GLU A 95 -18.90 2.99 18.00
C GLU A 95 -18.57 2.67 16.53
N GLY A 96 -18.06 3.65 15.77
CA GLY A 96 -17.62 3.44 14.39
C GLY A 96 -16.42 2.49 14.26
N ALA A 97 -15.47 2.58 15.19
CA ALA A 97 -14.32 1.68 15.24
C ALA A 97 -14.73 0.24 15.58
N GLU A 98 -15.62 0.04 16.54
CA GLU A 98 -16.10 -1.30 16.91
C GLU A 98 -16.90 -1.95 15.76
N ALA A 99 -17.77 -1.18 15.08
CA ALA A 99 -18.47 -1.66 13.90
C ALA A 99 -17.49 -2.08 12.77
N SER A 100 -16.44 -1.29 12.56
CA SER A 100 -15.38 -1.60 11.59
C SER A 100 -14.58 -2.85 11.99
N ARG A 101 -14.24 -2.99 13.28
CA ARG A 101 -13.56 -4.17 13.82
C ARG A 101 -14.38 -5.44 13.60
N GLN A 102 -15.66 -5.39 13.97
CA GLN A 102 -16.56 -6.53 13.83
C GLN A 102 -16.67 -6.97 12.37
N LEU A 103 -16.78 -6.02 11.44
CA LEU A 103 -16.75 -6.31 10.01
C LEU A 103 -15.48 -7.06 9.60
N TRP A 104 -14.28 -6.54 9.92
CA TRP A 104 -13.03 -7.18 9.52
C TRP A 104 -12.89 -8.59 10.11
N TYR A 105 -13.38 -8.80 11.33
CA TYR A 105 -13.40 -10.11 11.98
C TYR A 105 -14.35 -11.07 11.25
N THR A 106 -15.55 -10.60 10.89
CA THR A 106 -16.51 -11.37 10.10
C THR A 106 -15.90 -11.78 8.75
N LEU A 107 -15.21 -10.87 8.04
CA LEU A 107 -14.55 -11.22 6.76
C LEU A 107 -13.53 -12.35 6.94
N VAL A 108 -12.71 -12.32 8.00
CA VAL A 108 -11.74 -13.39 8.30
C VAL A 108 -12.46 -14.72 8.57
N GLN A 109 -13.52 -14.70 9.35
CA GLN A 109 -14.31 -15.89 9.71
C GLN A 109 -15.02 -16.50 8.49
N GLU A 110 -15.62 -15.67 7.64
CA GLU A 110 -16.25 -16.11 6.39
C GLU A 110 -15.24 -16.75 5.42
N MET A 111 -13.99 -16.25 5.42
CA MET A 111 -12.89 -16.87 4.69
C MET A 111 -12.36 -18.16 5.33
N GLY A 112 -12.91 -18.59 6.47
CA GLY A 112 -12.50 -19.81 7.20
C GLY A 112 -11.30 -19.65 8.11
N GLY A 113 -10.83 -18.42 8.34
CA GLY A 113 -9.78 -18.11 9.29
C GLY A 113 -10.31 -17.84 10.70
N THR A 114 -9.39 -17.70 11.65
CA THR A 114 -9.71 -17.29 13.03
C THR A 114 -8.96 -16.01 13.36
N VAL A 115 -9.54 -15.19 14.24
CA VAL A 115 -8.89 -13.96 14.70
C VAL A 115 -8.32 -14.19 16.10
N SER A 116 -7.09 -13.74 16.33
CA SER A 116 -6.48 -13.69 17.66
C SER A 116 -6.47 -12.25 18.16
N GLU A 117 -6.91 -12.05 19.41
CA GLU A 117 -6.90 -10.74 20.08
C GLU A 117 -5.49 -10.30 20.47
N ASP A 118 -4.64 -11.27 20.81
CA ASP A 118 -3.25 -11.04 21.20
C ASP A 118 -2.28 -11.69 20.22
N TYR A 119 -1.10 -11.09 20.10
CA TYR A 119 -0.04 -11.64 19.27
C TYR A 119 0.62 -12.83 19.98
N ASN A 120 0.43 -14.03 19.43
CA ASN A 120 1.10 -15.25 19.89
C ASN A 120 2.02 -15.80 18.78
N PRO A 121 3.35 -15.81 18.97
CA PRO A 121 4.31 -16.26 17.96
C PRO A 121 4.13 -17.71 17.50
N HIS A 122 3.50 -18.58 18.29
CA HIS A 122 3.29 -19.99 17.93
C HIS A 122 1.95 -20.26 17.24
N ARG A 123 0.96 -19.38 17.41
CA ARG A 123 -0.40 -19.56 16.86
C ARG A 123 -0.68 -18.66 15.67
N VAL A 124 -0.24 -17.40 15.73
CA VAL A 124 -0.50 -16.41 14.68
C VAL A 124 0.26 -16.79 13.41
N THR A 125 -0.44 -16.81 12.28
CA THR A 125 0.14 -17.07 10.96
C THR A 125 0.20 -15.81 10.10
N ILE A 126 -0.78 -14.92 10.26
CA ILE A 126 -0.92 -13.67 9.50
C ILE A 126 -1.00 -12.48 10.45
N VAL A 127 -0.24 -11.44 10.17
CA VAL A 127 -0.19 -10.18 10.92
C VAL A 127 -0.65 -9.05 10.01
N ILE A 128 -1.74 -8.38 10.38
CA ILE A 128 -2.30 -7.25 9.65
C ILE A 128 -1.83 -5.96 10.30
N LEU A 129 -1.12 -5.12 9.53
CA LEU A 129 -0.54 -3.86 10.00
C LEU A 129 -0.86 -2.72 9.04
N LYS A 130 -0.87 -1.49 9.57
CA LYS A 130 -0.93 -0.29 8.74
C LYS A 130 0.45 0.07 8.21
N TYR A 131 1.48 0.03 9.06
CA TYR A 131 2.80 0.57 8.76
C TYR A 131 3.95 -0.45 8.83
N ARG A 132 5.00 -0.22 8.02
CA ARG A 132 6.26 -1.01 8.01
C ARG A 132 7.26 -0.66 9.11
N SER A 133 6.83 0.03 10.17
CA SER A 133 7.75 0.57 11.18
C SER A 133 7.28 0.39 12.61
N SER A 134 6.23 -0.40 12.83
CA SER A 134 5.76 -0.74 14.17
C SER A 134 6.68 -1.78 14.80
N LEU A 135 6.73 -1.82 16.13
CA LEU A 135 7.43 -2.91 16.85
C LEU A 135 6.86 -4.28 16.45
N GLU A 136 5.54 -4.34 16.22
CA GLU A 136 4.84 -5.54 15.76
C GLU A 136 5.27 -5.96 14.34
N TYR A 137 5.60 -5.01 13.45
CA TYR A 137 6.18 -5.30 12.15
C TYR A 137 7.52 -6.02 12.26
N LYS A 138 8.43 -5.50 13.11
CA LYS A 138 9.75 -6.12 13.34
C LYS A 138 9.62 -7.50 13.95
N GLN A 139 8.76 -7.65 14.96
CA GLN A 139 8.50 -8.94 15.58
C GLN A 139 7.94 -9.94 14.56
N ALA A 140 6.98 -9.52 13.73
CA ALA A 140 6.40 -10.38 12.69
C ALA A 140 7.44 -10.82 11.64
N ILE A 141 8.41 -9.96 11.29
CA ILE A 141 9.53 -10.33 10.41
C ILE A 141 10.41 -11.39 11.08
N GLN A 142 10.80 -11.17 12.34
CA GLN A 142 11.65 -12.09 13.09
C GLN A 142 10.98 -13.46 13.22
N ASP A 143 9.68 -13.48 13.49
CA ASP A 143 8.88 -14.71 13.60
C ASP A 143 8.45 -15.28 12.23
N LYS A 144 8.94 -14.70 11.12
CA LYS A 144 8.69 -15.14 9.73
C LYS A 144 7.19 -15.25 9.40
N LYS A 145 6.37 -14.31 9.87
CA LYS A 145 4.92 -14.27 9.64
C LYS A 145 4.56 -13.76 8.25
N CYS A 146 3.35 -14.10 7.80
CA CYS A 146 2.73 -13.42 6.67
C CYS A 146 2.31 -12.01 7.11
N ILE A 147 2.96 -10.97 6.59
CA ILE A 147 2.63 -9.58 6.91
C ILE A 147 1.79 -9.00 5.78
N ALA A 148 0.64 -8.43 6.10
CA ALA A 148 -0.29 -7.87 5.13
C ALA A 148 -1.00 -6.61 5.65
N SER A 149 -1.67 -5.88 4.76
CA SER A 149 -2.54 -4.75 5.11
C SER A 149 -4.01 -5.19 5.15
N CYS A 150 -4.89 -4.34 5.67
CA CYS A 150 -6.34 -4.55 5.53
C CYS A 150 -6.78 -4.69 4.06
N GLY A 151 -6.05 -4.07 3.12
CA GLY A 151 -6.37 -4.16 1.69
C GLY A 151 -6.25 -5.58 1.15
N TRP A 152 -5.28 -6.33 1.69
CA TRP A 152 -5.11 -7.73 1.34
C TRP A 152 -6.25 -8.61 1.83
N ILE A 153 -6.81 -8.34 3.02
CA ILE A 153 -7.98 -9.06 3.54
C ILE A 153 -9.18 -8.83 2.63
N SER A 154 -9.47 -7.57 2.26
CA SER A 154 -10.60 -7.27 1.35
C SER A 154 -10.38 -7.85 -0.04
N ASN A 155 -9.16 -7.78 -0.57
CA ASN A 155 -8.83 -8.37 -1.87
C ASN A 155 -8.96 -9.89 -1.84
N THR A 156 -8.46 -10.56 -0.80
CA THR A 156 -8.58 -12.02 -0.62
C THR A 156 -10.03 -12.45 -0.52
N TYR A 157 -10.86 -11.69 0.19
CA TYR A 157 -12.30 -11.92 0.32
C TYR A 157 -13.02 -11.88 -1.04
N CYS A 158 -12.77 -10.82 -1.82
CA CYS A 158 -13.37 -10.67 -3.15
C CYS A 158 -12.82 -11.68 -4.17
N ARG A 159 -11.52 -12.01 -4.11
CA ARG A 159 -10.87 -13.02 -4.95
C ARG A 159 -11.40 -14.43 -4.66
N GLY A 160 -11.61 -14.75 -3.38
CA GLY A 160 -11.89 -16.10 -2.90
C GLY A 160 -10.68 -17.03 -2.90
N TYR A 161 -9.47 -16.48 -3.04
CA TYR A 161 -8.19 -17.19 -2.97
C TYR A 161 -7.10 -16.29 -2.39
N MET A 162 -6.10 -16.91 -1.76
CA MET A 162 -5.01 -16.20 -1.10
C MET A 162 -3.87 -15.91 -2.09
N CYS A 163 -3.34 -14.68 -2.07
CA CYS A 163 -2.14 -14.27 -2.80
C CYS A 163 -1.03 -13.88 -1.83
N SER A 164 0.21 -13.79 -2.31
CA SER A 164 1.24 -13.14 -1.52
C SER A 164 0.86 -11.67 -1.31
N PRO A 165 0.95 -11.11 -0.10
CA PRO A 165 0.78 -9.68 0.13
C PRO A 165 1.75 -8.81 -0.69
N LEU A 166 2.84 -9.39 -1.21
CA LEU A 166 3.79 -8.72 -2.09
C LEU A 166 3.34 -8.66 -3.56
N ASP A 167 2.28 -9.38 -3.94
CA ASP A 167 1.78 -9.41 -5.33
C ASP A 167 1.03 -8.13 -5.72
N THR A 168 0.61 -7.31 -4.76
CA THR A 168 -0.05 -6.00 -4.99
C THR A 168 0.60 -4.94 -4.10
N LEU A 169 0.88 -3.73 -4.63
CA LEU A 169 1.58 -2.68 -3.89
C LEU A 169 0.95 -2.29 -2.54
N LEU A 170 -0.38 -2.22 -2.46
CA LEU A 170 -1.12 -1.78 -1.27
C LEU A 170 -1.68 -2.95 -0.43
N ASP A 171 -1.38 -4.19 -0.79
CA ASP A 171 -1.71 -5.39 0.00
C ASP A 171 -0.70 -5.60 1.14
N TYR A 172 0.45 -4.95 1.08
CA TYR A 172 1.44 -4.91 2.16
C TYR A 172 1.31 -3.60 2.96
N PRO A 173 1.68 -3.57 4.27
CA PRO A 173 1.70 -2.33 5.04
C PRO A 173 2.51 -1.24 4.34
N ILE A 174 2.15 0.02 4.53
CA ILE A 174 2.81 1.15 3.86
C ILE A 174 3.97 1.70 4.73
N PRO A 175 5.03 2.27 4.15
CA PRO A 175 6.00 3.03 4.92
C PRO A 175 5.33 4.24 5.57
N LYS A 176 5.75 4.62 6.78
CA LYS A 176 5.27 5.89 7.38
C LYS A 176 5.79 7.10 6.61
N VAL A 177 7.02 7.00 6.11
CA VAL A 177 7.69 8.07 5.36
C VAL A 177 7.35 7.94 3.88
N GLY A 178 7.16 9.08 3.21
CA GLY A 178 7.01 9.13 1.76
C GLY A 178 8.33 8.83 1.04
N ILE A 179 8.25 8.73 -0.29
CA ILE A 179 9.44 8.62 -1.13
C ILE A 179 10.11 10.00 -1.17
N ALA A 180 11.41 10.07 -0.91
CA ALA A 180 12.16 11.32 -0.99
C ALA A 180 11.98 12.01 -2.36
N GLY A 181 11.58 13.28 -2.35
CA GLY A 181 11.28 14.11 -3.51
C GLY A 181 9.79 14.10 -3.90
N MET A 182 9.02 13.09 -3.52
CA MET A 182 7.58 13.02 -3.82
C MET A 182 6.76 14.02 -3.01
N GLU A 183 7.27 14.51 -1.87
CA GLU A 183 6.63 15.56 -1.07
C GLU A 183 6.49 16.90 -1.81
N LYS A 184 7.25 17.08 -2.90
CA LYS A 184 7.17 18.26 -3.78
C LYS A 184 6.23 18.04 -4.96
N CYS A 185 5.72 16.83 -5.13
CA CYS A 185 4.89 16.46 -6.26
C CYS A 185 3.42 16.72 -5.97
N VAL A 186 2.78 17.46 -6.88
CA VAL A 186 1.33 17.62 -6.98
C VAL A 186 0.86 16.83 -8.21
N ILE A 187 0.08 15.79 -8.00
CA ILE A 187 -0.28 14.77 -8.99
C ILE A 187 -1.78 14.78 -9.24
N ALA A 188 -2.18 14.93 -10.50
CA ALA A 188 -3.56 14.77 -10.94
C ALA A 188 -3.75 13.43 -11.69
N LEU A 189 -4.98 12.91 -11.67
CA LEU A 189 -5.40 11.73 -12.45
C LEU A 189 -6.42 12.09 -13.52
N THR A 190 -6.28 11.48 -14.71
CA THR A 190 -7.27 11.49 -15.79
C THR A 190 -7.40 10.12 -16.47
N GLY A 191 -8.57 9.80 -17.02
CA GLY A 191 -8.81 8.55 -17.75
C GLY A 191 -9.19 7.34 -16.90
N PHE A 192 -8.92 7.33 -15.58
CA PHE A 192 -9.23 6.21 -14.69
C PHE A 192 -10.61 6.29 -14.04
N LYS A 193 -11.28 5.14 -13.90
CA LYS A 193 -12.57 5.00 -13.22
C LYS A 193 -12.53 3.94 -12.11
N GLY A 194 -13.56 3.94 -11.27
CA GLY A 194 -13.80 2.89 -10.27
C GLY A 194 -12.60 2.56 -9.39
N GLU A 195 -12.26 1.28 -9.33
CA GLU A 195 -11.18 0.74 -8.49
C GLU A 195 -9.81 1.30 -8.82
N ASN A 196 -9.51 1.42 -10.11
CA ASN A 196 -8.21 1.87 -10.57
C ASN A 196 -7.93 3.30 -10.13
N ARG A 197 -8.93 4.18 -10.20
CA ARG A 197 -8.81 5.56 -9.68
C ARG A 197 -8.59 5.58 -8.17
N THR A 198 -9.33 4.76 -7.42
CA THR A 198 -9.19 4.69 -5.95
C THR A 198 -7.84 4.13 -5.54
N PHE A 199 -7.35 3.10 -6.23
CA PHE A 199 -6.02 2.52 -6.03
C PHE A 199 -4.92 3.55 -6.28
N LEU A 200 -4.94 4.22 -7.43
CA LEU A 200 -3.92 5.22 -7.78
C LEU A 200 -3.94 6.41 -6.84
N ASN A 201 -5.12 6.87 -6.40
CA ASN A 201 -5.20 7.90 -5.37
C ASN A 201 -4.49 7.47 -4.08
N ARG A 202 -4.82 6.29 -3.56
CA ARG A 202 -4.17 5.74 -2.36
C ARG A 202 -2.67 5.58 -2.54
N LEU A 203 -2.23 5.22 -3.75
CA LEU A 203 -0.82 5.08 -4.08
C LEU A 203 -0.09 6.42 -4.12
N ILE A 204 -0.70 7.48 -4.69
CA ILE A 204 -0.16 8.85 -4.65
C ILE A 204 0.10 9.27 -3.19
N PHE A 205 -0.89 9.03 -2.33
CA PHE A 205 -0.74 9.29 -0.90
C PHE A 205 0.36 8.43 -0.27
N ALA A 206 0.40 7.11 -0.54
CA ALA A 206 1.42 6.23 0.02
C ALA A 206 2.85 6.59 -0.45
N CYS A 207 3.00 7.25 -1.61
CA CYS A 207 4.26 7.81 -2.07
C CYS A 207 4.66 9.11 -1.34
N GLY A 208 3.75 9.74 -0.58
CA GLY A 208 3.97 11.04 0.06
C GLY A 208 3.70 12.25 -0.84
N ALA A 209 3.04 12.05 -1.99
CA ALA A 209 2.71 13.13 -2.92
C ALA A 209 1.30 13.71 -2.67
N TYR A 210 1.07 14.94 -3.14
CA TYR A 210 -0.22 15.61 -3.04
C TYR A 210 -1.13 15.25 -4.22
N PHE A 211 -2.37 14.87 -3.95
CA PHE A 211 -3.36 14.65 -4.99
C PHE A 211 -4.11 15.93 -5.38
N ALA A 212 -4.15 16.25 -6.66
CA ALA A 212 -4.90 17.37 -7.21
C ALA A 212 -6.17 16.92 -7.94
N THR A 213 -7.30 17.45 -7.51
CA THR A 213 -8.61 17.18 -8.13
C THR A 213 -8.75 17.80 -9.51
N LYS A 214 -8.07 18.93 -9.75
CA LYS A 214 -8.06 19.71 -11.01
C LYS A 214 -6.62 20.02 -11.42
N LEU A 215 -6.41 20.37 -12.70
CA LEU A 215 -5.13 20.91 -13.14
C LEU A 215 -4.98 22.36 -12.66
N ALA A 216 -3.83 22.66 -12.09
CA ALA A 216 -3.47 23.98 -11.59
C ALA A 216 -2.00 24.29 -11.93
N LYS A 217 -1.58 25.54 -11.76
CA LYS A 217 -0.22 26.00 -12.13
C LYS A 217 0.89 25.29 -11.35
N ASP A 218 0.57 24.81 -10.14
CA ASP A 218 1.45 24.06 -9.25
C ASP A 218 1.37 22.54 -9.45
N THR A 219 0.51 22.05 -10.36
CA THR A 219 0.49 20.64 -10.72
C THR A 219 1.80 20.26 -11.39
N THR A 220 2.44 19.20 -10.87
CA THR A 220 3.74 18.70 -11.37
C THR A 220 3.58 17.55 -12.35
N TYR A 221 2.67 16.61 -12.07
CA TYR A 221 2.44 15.43 -12.89
C TYR A 221 0.95 15.24 -13.17
N LEU A 222 0.64 14.83 -14.39
CA LEU A 222 -0.67 14.28 -14.76
C LEU A 222 -0.47 12.81 -15.14
N ILE A 223 -1.05 11.93 -14.34
CA ILE A 223 -1.10 10.50 -14.63
C ILE A 223 -2.31 10.23 -15.51
N CYS A 224 -2.06 9.74 -16.72
CA CYS A 224 -3.06 9.51 -17.77
C CYS A 224 -3.29 8.02 -18.00
N GLY A 225 -4.55 7.59 -17.96
CA GLY A 225 -4.96 6.29 -18.51
C GLY A 225 -5.04 6.31 -20.05
N GLY A 226 -5.37 7.45 -20.65
CA GLY A 226 -5.46 7.56 -22.10
C GLY A 226 -5.29 8.99 -22.59
N GLY A 227 -5.18 9.11 -23.91
CA GLY A 227 -5.01 10.38 -24.64
C GLY A 227 -6.29 11.20 -24.75
N TYR A 228 -7.14 11.20 -23.73
CA TYR A 228 -8.46 11.81 -23.73
C TYR A 228 -8.86 12.32 -22.33
N GLY A 229 -9.98 13.05 -22.29
CA GLY A 229 -10.57 13.64 -21.08
C GLY A 229 -10.14 15.09 -20.88
N ASP A 230 -10.95 15.84 -20.12
CA ASP A 230 -10.86 17.29 -20.01
C ASP A 230 -9.47 17.76 -19.56
N LYS A 231 -8.91 17.13 -18.52
CA LYS A 231 -7.56 17.43 -18.04
C LYS A 231 -6.48 17.14 -19.07
N TYR A 232 -6.63 16.07 -19.86
CA TYR A 232 -5.66 15.77 -20.91
C TYR A 232 -5.71 16.84 -22.01
N ALA A 233 -6.92 17.25 -22.41
CA ALA A 233 -7.13 18.29 -23.43
C ALA A 233 -6.60 19.66 -22.97
N GLU A 234 -6.63 19.94 -21.66
CA GLU A 234 -6.13 21.18 -21.07
C GLU A 234 -4.60 21.24 -20.91
N LEU A 235 -3.87 20.12 -21.03
CA LEU A 235 -2.41 20.07 -20.87
C LEU A 235 -1.62 21.18 -21.61
N PRO A 236 -1.98 21.59 -22.85
CA PRO A 236 -1.30 22.69 -23.54
C PRO A 236 -1.29 24.02 -22.75
N ASN A 237 -2.26 24.23 -21.86
CA ASN A 237 -2.34 25.42 -21.01
C ASN A 237 -1.42 25.33 -19.76
N TYR A 238 -0.84 24.15 -19.51
CA TYR A 238 0.00 23.87 -18.35
C TYR A 238 1.35 23.24 -18.79
N PRO A 239 2.25 24.03 -19.44
CA PRO A 239 3.47 23.51 -20.07
C PRO A 239 4.46 22.85 -19.09
N ASN A 240 4.35 23.14 -17.79
CA ASN A 240 5.19 22.58 -16.74
C ASN A 240 4.68 21.22 -16.22
N VAL A 241 3.46 20.82 -16.57
CA VAL A 241 2.87 19.55 -16.12
C VAL A 241 3.48 18.41 -16.94
N ILE A 242 4.14 17.49 -16.26
CA ILE A 242 4.73 16.31 -16.88
C ILE A 242 3.64 15.25 -17.05
N ARG A 243 3.46 14.79 -18.29
CA ARG A 243 2.51 13.74 -18.62
C ARG A 243 3.17 12.36 -18.52
N VAL A 244 2.62 11.49 -17.67
CA VAL A 244 3.05 10.10 -17.48
C VAL A 244 1.84 9.17 -17.36
N ASN A 245 2.04 7.85 -17.37
CA ASN A 245 1.02 6.88 -17.00
C ASN A 245 1.26 6.28 -15.61
N HIS A 246 0.38 5.36 -15.18
CA HIS A 246 0.40 4.79 -13.83
C HIS A 246 1.63 3.95 -13.53
N LEU A 247 2.27 3.35 -14.55
CA LEU A 247 3.45 2.50 -14.36
C LEU A 247 4.59 3.26 -13.68
N TRP A 248 4.74 4.57 -13.97
CA TRP A 248 5.74 5.40 -13.31
C TRP A 248 5.51 5.49 -11.80
N LEU A 249 4.28 5.76 -11.38
CA LEU A 249 3.93 5.88 -9.97
C LEU A 249 4.09 4.53 -9.25
N GLU A 250 3.63 3.46 -9.89
CA GLU A 250 3.75 2.11 -9.36
C GLU A 250 5.20 1.66 -9.20
N ASP A 251 6.05 1.88 -10.20
CA ASP A 251 7.48 1.56 -10.13
C ASP A 251 8.20 2.44 -9.10
N CYS A 252 7.85 3.72 -8.98
CA CYS A 252 8.38 4.60 -7.94
C CYS A 252 8.11 4.02 -6.55
N TYR A 253 6.88 3.55 -6.30
CA TYR A 253 6.50 2.94 -5.03
C TYR A 253 7.18 1.58 -4.82
N ALA A 254 7.21 0.71 -5.84
CA ALA A 254 7.82 -0.60 -5.77
C ALA A 254 9.34 -0.55 -5.49
N GLN A 255 10.04 0.42 -6.07
CA GLN A 255 11.46 0.69 -5.83
C GLN A 255 11.71 1.58 -4.60
N PHE A 256 10.65 2.17 -4.05
CA PHE A 256 10.67 3.19 -3.00
C PHE A 256 11.67 4.33 -3.30
N ARG A 257 11.59 4.88 -4.51
CA ARG A 257 12.47 5.95 -5.01
C ARG A 257 11.74 6.74 -6.09
N MET A 258 11.97 8.05 -6.16
CA MET A 258 11.48 8.86 -7.26
C MET A 258 12.27 8.53 -8.53
N ILE A 259 11.64 7.81 -9.45
CA ILE A 259 12.24 7.40 -10.73
C ILE A 259 12.15 8.57 -11.71
N ASP A 260 13.21 8.81 -12.48
CA ASP A 260 13.13 9.73 -13.62
C ASP A 260 12.16 9.15 -14.66
N TYR A 261 11.07 9.85 -14.94
CA TYR A 261 10.07 9.43 -15.92
C TYR A 261 10.66 9.27 -17.34
N ARG A 262 11.82 9.87 -17.64
CA ARG A 262 12.52 9.72 -18.92
C ARG A 262 13.35 8.43 -19.02
N SER A 263 13.60 7.76 -17.90
CA SER A 263 14.46 6.56 -17.84
C SER A 263 13.87 5.37 -18.60
N ASP A 264 12.55 5.32 -18.76
CA ASP A 264 11.85 4.27 -19.52
C ASP A 264 10.73 4.90 -20.35
N ARG A 265 10.73 4.59 -21.66
CA ARG A 265 9.72 5.08 -22.61
C ARG A 265 8.31 4.64 -22.22
N ARG A 266 8.16 3.51 -21.51
CA ARG A 266 6.87 2.99 -21.05
C ARG A 266 6.13 4.00 -20.17
N TYR A 267 6.82 4.81 -19.37
CA TYR A 267 6.19 5.80 -18.48
C TYR A 267 5.50 6.95 -19.20
N THR A 268 5.98 7.29 -20.39
CA THR A 268 5.47 8.43 -21.19
C THR A 268 4.54 7.99 -22.32
N TYR A 269 4.40 6.68 -22.52
CA TYR A 269 3.51 6.11 -23.53
C TYR A 269 2.05 6.23 -23.06
N ILE A 270 1.29 7.10 -23.74
CA ILE A 270 -0.14 7.28 -23.49
C ILE A 270 -0.92 6.82 -24.74
N PRO A 271 -1.66 5.70 -24.66
CA PRO A 271 -2.45 5.22 -25.78
C PRO A 271 -3.69 6.10 -26.01
N LYS A 272 -4.23 6.07 -27.23
CA LYS A 272 -5.51 6.76 -27.55
C LYS A 272 -6.69 6.12 -26.83
N ASP A 273 -6.69 4.79 -26.70
CA ASP A 273 -7.65 4.01 -25.92
C ASP A 273 -6.98 3.47 -24.65
N ASN A 274 -7.69 3.55 -23.52
CA ASN A 274 -7.21 3.17 -22.20
C ASN A 274 -7.42 1.68 -21.88
N ALA A 275 -8.19 0.92 -22.67
CA ALA A 275 -8.61 -0.44 -22.32
C ALA A 275 -7.45 -1.36 -21.88
N LEU A 276 -6.31 -1.31 -22.58
CA LEU A 276 -5.12 -2.10 -22.24
C LEU A 276 -4.35 -1.56 -21.05
N LEU A 277 -4.22 -0.23 -20.93
CA LEU A 277 -3.39 0.39 -19.90
C LEU A 277 -4.12 0.38 -18.55
N GLU A 278 -5.39 0.78 -18.51
CA GLU A 278 -6.25 0.68 -17.32
C GLU A 278 -6.38 -0.75 -16.80
N GLY A 279 -6.40 -1.74 -17.70
CA GLY A 279 -6.40 -3.16 -17.34
C GLY A 279 -5.11 -3.65 -16.68
N THR A 280 -4.06 -2.83 -16.62
CA THR A 280 -2.78 -3.17 -15.97
C THR A 280 -2.51 -2.43 -14.66
N VAL A 281 -3.47 -1.61 -14.20
CA VAL A 281 -3.31 -0.85 -12.97
C VAL A 281 -3.18 -1.80 -11.78
N GLY A 282 -2.14 -1.56 -10.99
CA GLY A 282 -1.78 -2.28 -9.78
C GLY A 282 -1.34 -3.73 -9.99
N HIS A 283 -0.94 -4.06 -11.22
CA HIS A 283 -0.25 -5.30 -11.55
C HIS A 283 1.22 -5.33 -11.11
N THR A 284 1.78 -4.16 -10.75
CA THR A 284 3.14 -4.04 -10.26
C THR A 284 3.28 -4.66 -8.88
N ARG A 285 4.32 -5.48 -8.71
CA ARG A 285 4.58 -6.20 -7.46
C ARG A 285 5.59 -5.46 -6.60
N LEU A 286 5.52 -5.70 -5.30
CA LEU A 286 6.57 -5.26 -4.39
C LEU A 286 7.83 -6.08 -4.58
N ILE A 287 8.96 -5.41 -4.45
CA ILE A 287 10.27 -6.01 -4.65
C ILE A 287 10.82 -6.43 -3.28
N PRO A 288 11.00 -7.75 -2.99
CA PRO A 288 11.34 -8.22 -1.65
C PRO A 288 12.58 -7.55 -1.04
N HIS A 289 13.66 -7.40 -1.82
CA HIS A 289 14.90 -6.78 -1.32
C HIS A 289 14.76 -5.27 -1.06
N VAL A 290 13.74 -4.60 -1.60
CA VAL A 290 13.43 -3.20 -1.26
C VAL A 290 12.67 -3.14 0.05
N ILE A 291 11.73 -4.06 0.27
CA ILE A 291 11.01 -4.21 1.55
C ILE A 291 11.97 -4.52 2.69
N ASP A 292 12.98 -5.35 2.42
CA ASP A 292 13.98 -5.73 3.41
C ASP A 292 14.76 -4.56 3.99
N ARG A 293 14.85 -3.42 3.29
CA ARG A 293 15.50 -2.21 3.80
C ARG A 293 14.77 -1.61 5.01
N PHE A 294 13.48 -1.87 5.15
CA PHE A 294 12.66 -1.37 6.26
C PHE A 294 12.71 -2.27 7.50
N LYS A 295 13.45 -3.39 7.47
CA LYS A 295 13.49 -4.34 8.61
C LYS A 295 14.04 -3.68 9.88
N ASP A 296 15.02 -2.80 9.73
CA ASP A 296 15.72 -2.17 10.84
C ASP A 296 15.21 -0.75 11.15
N ASP A 297 14.37 -0.18 10.29
CA ASP A 297 13.79 1.16 10.48
C ASP A 297 12.87 1.20 11.71
N MET A 298 13.18 2.08 12.67
CA MET A 298 12.24 2.55 13.67
C MET A 298 11.89 4.00 13.36
N TYR A 299 10.59 4.32 13.35
CA TYR A 299 10.14 5.71 13.38
C TYR A 299 9.37 5.91 14.70
N ASP A 300 10.08 6.48 15.69
CA ASP A 300 9.55 6.80 17.02
C ASP A 300 8.47 7.90 16.95
N TYR A 301 8.51 8.72 15.90
CA TYR A 301 7.51 9.75 15.62
C TYR A 301 6.63 9.34 14.43
N GLU A 302 5.35 9.69 14.49
CA GLU A 302 4.54 9.77 13.25
C GLU A 302 5.16 10.89 12.39
N PRO A 303 5.61 10.62 11.15
CA PRO A 303 6.20 11.66 10.32
C PRO A 303 5.22 12.82 10.18
N GLN A 304 5.70 14.04 10.44
CA GLN A 304 4.88 15.24 10.62
C GLN A 304 4.21 15.78 9.34
N THR A 305 4.02 14.98 8.28
CA THR A 305 3.36 15.45 7.05
C THR A 305 2.19 14.57 6.59
N VAL A 306 1.00 15.13 6.83
CA VAL A 306 -0.22 15.18 6.00
C VAL A 306 -1.09 13.93 5.81
N TYR A 307 -1.35 13.16 6.86
CA TYR A 307 -2.42 12.14 6.80
C TYR A 307 -3.50 12.40 7.83
N GLN A 308 -4.33 13.42 7.60
CA GLN A 308 -5.72 13.26 7.98
C GLN A 308 -6.38 12.42 6.89
N GLU A 309 -6.47 11.11 7.11
CA GLU A 309 -7.56 10.34 6.54
C GLU A 309 -8.86 10.92 7.11
N TYR A 310 -9.38 11.96 6.48
CA TYR A 310 -10.77 12.30 6.63
C TYR A 310 -11.56 11.30 5.81
N GLU A 311 -12.54 10.64 6.45
CA GLU A 311 -13.69 10.06 5.78
C GLU A 311 -14.26 11.10 4.81
N MET A 312 -13.81 11.06 3.56
CA MET A 312 -14.23 11.90 2.44
C MET A 312 -14.69 13.32 2.79
N GLY A 313 -13.83 14.08 3.47
CA GLY A 313 -13.92 15.52 3.59
C GLY A 313 -12.70 16.14 2.92
N PHE A 314 -12.79 16.40 1.62
CA PHE A 314 -11.72 17.01 0.84
C PHE A 314 -11.29 18.33 1.49
N ILE A 315 -10.00 18.49 1.76
CA ILE A 315 -9.47 19.85 1.83
C ILE A 315 -9.17 20.26 0.39
N GLU A 316 -10.10 20.99 -0.24
CA GLU A 316 -9.67 22.00 -1.22
C GLU A 316 -8.79 22.99 -0.43
N GLU A 317 -7.47 22.78 -0.35
CA GLU A 317 -6.59 23.83 0.18
C GLU A 317 -6.53 24.96 -0.85
N ARG A 318 -7.55 25.82 -0.85
CA ARG A 318 -7.69 27.02 -1.70
C ARG A 318 -6.58 28.06 -1.51
N LYS A 319 -5.53 27.79 -0.72
CA LYS A 319 -4.53 28.80 -0.36
C LYS A 319 -3.11 28.22 -0.44
N PRO A 320 -2.40 28.42 -1.57
CA PRO A 320 -1.01 27.98 -1.77
C PRO A 320 -0.04 28.50 -0.69
N ARG A 321 -0.43 29.56 0.03
CA ARG A 321 0.32 30.11 1.16
C ARG A 321 0.47 29.14 2.35
N LYS A 322 -0.49 28.25 2.61
CA LYS A 322 -0.39 27.24 3.69
C LYS A 322 0.50 26.05 3.29
N ALA A 323 0.42 25.63 2.03
CA ALA A 323 1.32 24.63 1.46
C ALA A 323 2.78 25.13 1.45
N ALA A 324 2.99 26.39 1.04
CA ALA A 324 4.29 27.05 1.12
C ALA A 324 4.81 27.16 2.56
N MET A 325 3.97 27.54 3.53
CA MET A 325 4.35 27.61 4.95
C MET A 325 4.70 26.23 5.54
N ARG A 326 4.02 25.15 5.14
CA ARG A 326 4.40 23.77 5.55
C ARG A 326 5.71 23.32 4.89
N ALA A 327 5.91 23.61 3.60
CA ALA A 327 7.18 23.34 2.92
C ALA A 327 8.34 24.13 3.56
N GLN A 328 8.09 25.36 4.00
CA GLN A 328 9.04 26.19 4.76
C GLN A 328 9.35 25.60 6.13
N PHE A 329 8.36 25.00 6.80
CA PHE A 329 8.55 24.32 8.09
C PHE A 329 9.41 23.07 7.95
N VAL A 330 9.19 22.27 6.90
CA VAL A 330 10.02 21.09 6.57
C VAL A 330 11.45 21.49 6.20
N LEU A 331 11.64 22.62 5.51
CA LEU A 331 12.97 23.18 5.24
C LEU A 331 13.68 23.69 6.52
N ASN A 332 12.92 24.17 7.51
CA ASN A 332 13.47 24.64 8.79
C ASN A 332 13.87 23.51 9.75
N GLU A 333 13.40 22.27 9.57
CA GLU A 333 13.88 21.11 10.33
C GLU A 333 15.26 20.60 9.87
N HIS A 334 15.75 21.07 8.72
CA HIS A 334 17.18 21.10 8.48
C HIS A 334 17.70 22.43 9.01
N ILE A 335 18.41 22.38 10.14
CA ILE A 335 19.27 23.47 10.57
C ILE A 335 20.28 23.69 9.42
N MET A 336 19.96 24.60 8.51
CA MET A 336 20.98 25.29 7.74
C MET A 336 21.83 26.00 8.79
N PRO A 337 23.12 25.63 8.98
CA PRO A 337 23.97 26.40 9.87
C PRO A 337 23.89 27.85 9.43
N ASP A 338 23.61 28.76 10.38
CA ASP A 338 23.43 30.18 10.15
C ASP A 338 24.54 30.66 9.19
N ALA A 339 24.15 31.05 7.97
CA ALA A 339 25.12 31.47 6.95
C ALA A 339 25.97 32.65 7.44
N ASN A 340 25.43 33.44 8.38
CA ASN A 340 26.13 34.54 9.02
C ASN A 340 27.04 34.09 10.19
N ALA A 341 26.93 32.85 10.67
CA ALA A 341 27.85 32.29 11.65
C ALA A 341 29.18 31.90 10.99
N TYR A 342 29.14 31.37 9.76
CA TYR A 342 30.33 31.03 8.99
C TYR A 342 31.15 32.28 8.61
N GLU A 343 30.48 33.37 8.21
CA GLU A 343 31.15 34.65 7.91
C GLU A 343 31.74 35.34 9.16
N ARG A 344 31.09 35.18 10.33
CA ARG A 344 31.60 35.70 11.61
C ARG A 344 32.84 34.94 12.09
N GLU A 345 32.89 33.62 11.92
CA GLU A 345 34.08 32.83 12.24
C GLU A 345 35.25 33.10 11.27
N TYR A 346 34.97 33.39 10.00
CA TYR A 346 36.00 33.72 9.01
C TYR A 346 36.60 35.12 9.23
N ARG A 347 35.80 36.08 9.70
CA ARG A 347 36.27 37.43 10.06
C ARG A 347 37.10 37.47 11.34
N ASN A 348 36.86 36.59 12.29
CA ASN A 348 37.60 36.55 13.57
C ASN A 348 38.91 35.74 13.50
N LYS A 349 39.23 35.13 12.33
CA LYS A 349 40.48 34.39 12.08
C LYS A 349 41.45 35.11 11.13
N LYS A 350 41.18 36.37 10.81
CA LYS A 350 42.14 37.33 10.25
C LYS A 350 42.45 38.37 11.31
#